data_AF-A0AAI8VRG1-F1
#
_entry.id   AF-A0AAI8VRG1-F1
#
_cell.length_a   1.000
_cell.length_b   1.000
_cell.length_c   1.000
_cell.angle_alpha   90.00
_cell.angle_beta   90.00
_cell.angle_gamma   90.00
#
_symmetry.space_group_name_H-M   'P 1'
#
loop_
_entity.id
_entity.type
_entity.pdbx_description
1 polymer ?
#
loop_
_entity_poly.entity_id
_entity_poly.type
_entity_poly.pdbx_seq_one_letter_code
_entity_poly.pdbx_strand_id
1 'polypeptide(L)'
;MNTSMIKSKFLSQPEDLGVVAVGFSGGQCKPGVDAAPSALIESGLLKQLRDELNYKLHGDETVHAYTDLVPKEDPPFRNMKNPKAVSGVTQRLSEQVYTHAQEGRMVLTLGGDHSIAIGTIAGTAKAVRERLGREMAVIWVDAHADINTPETSDSGNIHGMPVSFLTGLAKEDKSEYFGWLKEDNLINLRKLVYIGLRDVDPGEKKILRDNGIKAFSMFDIDRYVSPIITVIPQSSYPSPVLPYPSPVMSGVDACIPRRHGIGRVVEMALAHIGTDTPIHLSFDVDALDPMWAPSTGTPVRGGLTLREGDYICESVHETGSLVAIDLVEVNPSLAAESDLGAHETVRAGCSHSETPGRKANNDDDPVSNNDDESVFFDPTRRASKPVFPRLHGIFVRTMAASETTGTGSLVYERRVARVHRYHWPAIQLNIWMLIMLVASCLIIGVFATFISTQQQLGLYVPWYFPYFITVSALMVVFIIILLWLISQRRLLPSIVVIGAFMFFVLWMVGLVVVSIELWGPSGSVSSNCDLLVWKDTPMGNSQTTLAWLEQRSICQQWEAVFAFALIGCIFLLWIIIMAVQVFYDDA
;
A
#
# COMPACT_ATOMS: atom_id res chain seq x y z
N MET A 1 -2.42 35.83 -19.03
CA MET A 1 -3.25 35.02 -19.96
C MET A 1 -3.85 33.89 -19.13
N ASN A 2 -5.18 33.80 -19.11
CA ASN A 2 -6.07 33.00 -18.26
C ASN A 2 -5.46 31.82 -17.47
N THR A 3 -5.52 31.96 -16.16
CA THR A 3 -5.39 30.94 -15.11
C THR A 3 -6.69 30.10 -15.06
N SER A 4 -6.56 28.80 -15.34
CA SER A 4 -7.62 27.75 -15.30
C SER A 4 -8.74 27.82 -16.35
N MET A 5 -8.91 26.74 -17.14
CA MET A 5 -10.13 26.51 -17.96
C MET A 5 -11.36 26.14 -17.11
N ILE A 6 -11.18 25.88 -15.80
CA ILE A 6 -12.23 25.45 -14.87
C ILE A 6 -12.72 26.66 -14.08
N LYS A 7 -13.95 27.09 -14.35
CA LYS A 7 -14.59 28.20 -13.64
C LYS A 7 -15.06 27.75 -12.25
N SER A 8 -14.51 28.34 -11.19
CA SER A 8 -15.02 28.11 -9.83
C SER A 8 -16.49 28.56 -9.71
N LYS A 9 -17.30 27.76 -9.02
CA LYS A 9 -18.73 28.00 -8.78
C LYS A 9 -18.99 28.79 -7.50
N PHE A 10 -18.10 28.70 -6.51
CA PHE A 10 -18.37 29.16 -5.13
C PHE A 10 -17.33 30.14 -4.58
N LEU A 11 -16.17 30.27 -5.24
CA LEU A 11 -15.13 31.23 -4.86
C LEU A 11 -15.38 32.58 -5.55
N SER A 12 -15.28 33.67 -4.78
CA SER A 12 -15.36 35.03 -5.34
C SER A 12 -14.01 35.49 -5.89
N GLN A 13 -12.91 34.95 -5.35
CA GLN A 13 -11.55 35.22 -5.76
C GLN A 13 -10.84 33.89 -6.06
N PRO A 14 -11.12 33.25 -7.22
CA PRO A 14 -10.59 31.92 -7.53
C PRO A 14 -9.06 31.89 -7.75
N GLU A 15 -8.43 33.05 -7.97
CA GLU A 15 -6.98 33.18 -8.12
C GLU A 15 -6.26 33.45 -6.77
N ASP A 16 -7.02 33.79 -5.73
CA ASP A 16 -6.48 34.04 -4.38
C ASP A 16 -6.55 32.75 -3.54
N LEU A 17 -5.41 32.35 -2.98
CA LEU A 17 -5.28 31.18 -2.11
C LEU A 17 -4.93 31.63 -0.68
N GLY A 18 -5.83 31.39 0.26
CA GLY A 18 -5.58 31.48 1.69
C GLY A 18 -4.69 30.33 2.15
N VAL A 19 -3.52 30.60 2.73
CA VAL A 19 -2.63 29.57 3.26
C VAL A 19 -2.57 29.67 4.78
N VAL A 20 -2.86 28.56 5.46
CA VAL A 20 -2.81 28.48 6.92
C VAL A 20 -1.91 27.32 7.32
N ALA A 21 -0.72 27.61 7.85
CA ALA A 21 0.24 26.61 8.30
C ALA A 21 0.14 26.40 9.81
N VAL A 22 -0.20 25.18 10.25
CA VAL A 22 -0.51 24.85 11.65
C VAL A 22 0.37 23.71 12.16
N GLY A 23 1.34 24.06 13.00
CA GLY A 23 2.21 23.07 13.64
C GLY A 23 1.61 22.59 14.95
N PHE A 24 0.73 21.60 14.91
CA PHE A 24 0.04 21.10 16.11
C PHE A 24 0.06 19.58 16.23
N SER A 25 0.43 19.07 17.40
CA SER A 25 0.52 17.63 17.70
C SER A 25 -0.28 17.23 18.95
N GLY A 26 -1.09 18.13 19.51
CA GLY A 26 -1.78 17.91 20.79
C GLY A 26 -2.94 16.92 20.74
N GLY A 27 -3.46 16.59 19.54
CA GLY A 27 -4.55 15.65 19.33
C GLY A 27 -4.15 14.18 19.47
N GLN A 28 -2.85 13.89 19.53
CA GLN A 28 -2.30 12.53 19.59
C GLN A 28 -1.02 12.46 20.44
N CYS A 29 -0.40 11.28 20.54
CA CYS A 29 0.69 11.02 21.50
C CYS A 29 2.11 11.07 20.90
N LYS A 30 2.25 11.12 19.58
CA LYS A 30 3.53 11.12 18.86
C LYS A 30 3.97 12.54 18.50
N PRO A 31 5.16 12.99 18.91
CA PRO A 31 5.67 14.28 18.44
C PRO A 31 6.04 14.20 16.95
N GLY A 32 6.21 15.36 16.30
CA GLY A 32 6.83 15.47 14.97
C GLY A 32 5.89 15.91 13.85
N VAL A 33 4.58 15.71 13.98
CA VAL A 33 3.58 16.25 13.02
C VAL A 33 3.54 17.77 13.05
N ASP A 34 3.90 18.39 14.18
CA ASP A 34 4.03 19.83 14.34
C ASP A 34 5.15 20.45 13.46
N ALA A 35 6.10 19.64 13.00
CA ALA A 35 7.16 20.08 12.08
C ALA A 35 6.77 19.98 10.59
N ALA A 36 5.63 19.35 10.27
CA ALA A 36 5.23 19.12 8.88
C ALA A 36 4.97 20.38 8.06
N PRO A 37 4.28 21.42 8.58
CA PRO A 37 4.05 22.62 7.78
C PRO A 37 5.37 23.29 7.38
N SER A 38 6.36 23.34 8.28
CA SER A 38 7.69 23.87 7.97
C SER A 38 8.37 23.05 6.87
N ALA A 39 8.34 21.71 6.98
CA ALA A 39 8.97 20.82 5.99
C ALA A 39 8.32 20.94 4.60
N LEU A 40 6.98 21.07 4.54
CA LEU A 40 6.24 21.28 3.29
C LEU A 40 6.58 22.63 2.65
N ILE A 41 6.66 23.70 3.44
CA ILE A 41 7.06 25.03 2.96
C ILE A 41 8.51 25.03 2.46
N GLU A 42 9.44 24.45 3.22
CA GLU A 42 10.86 24.34 2.87
C GLU A 42 11.11 23.51 1.62
N SER A 43 10.26 22.52 1.34
CA SER A 43 10.33 21.70 0.11
C SER A 43 10.02 22.47 -1.18
N GLY A 44 9.45 23.68 -1.05
CA GLY A 44 9.14 24.55 -2.19
C GLY A 44 7.66 24.60 -2.56
N LEU A 45 6.75 23.99 -1.79
CA LEU A 45 5.32 23.93 -2.10
C LEU A 45 4.72 25.32 -2.41
N LEU A 46 4.90 26.29 -1.50
CA LEU A 46 4.35 27.64 -1.69
C LEU A 46 4.95 28.35 -2.90
N LYS A 47 6.21 28.04 -3.22
CA LYS A 47 6.88 28.57 -4.40
C LYS A 47 6.26 28.00 -5.67
N GLN A 48 5.99 26.70 -5.73
CA GLN A 48 5.35 26.06 -6.88
C GLN A 48 3.91 26.57 -7.09
N LEU A 49 3.12 26.70 -6.00
CA LEU A 49 1.76 27.27 -6.07
C LEU A 49 1.76 28.70 -6.64
N ARG A 50 2.77 29.50 -6.28
CA ARG A 50 2.93 30.89 -6.75
C ARG A 50 3.46 30.97 -8.18
N ASP A 51 4.57 30.29 -8.46
CA ASP A 51 5.36 30.47 -9.68
C ASP A 51 4.84 29.61 -10.85
N GLU A 52 4.36 28.39 -10.57
CA GLU A 52 3.92 27.44 -11.60
C GLU A 52 2.40 27.49 -11.80
N LEU A 53 1.64 27.54 -10.70
CA LEU A 53 0.18 27.56 -10.73
C LEU A 53 -0.42 28.98 -10.75
N ASN A 54 0.41 30.02 -10.54
CA ASN A 54 0.02 31.43 -10.56
C ASN A 54 -1.06 31.81 -9.51
N TYR A 55 -1.13 31.11 -8.38
CA TYR A 55 -1.97 31.54 -7.26
C TYR A 55 -1.40 32.75 -6.55
N LYS A 56 -2.26 33.69 -6.18
CA LYS A 56 -1.92 34.79 -5.30
C LYS A 56 -2.11 34.35 -3.85
N LEU A 57 -1.01 34.10 -3.16
CA LEU A 57 -1.03 33.59 -1.79
C LEU A 57 -1.39 34.71 -0.78
N HIS A 58 -2.28 34.40 0.15
CA HIS A 58 -2.73 35.26 1.23
C HIS A 58 -2.63 34.49 2.55
N GLY A 59 -1.95 35.04 3.56
CA GLY A 59 -1.71 34.36 4.83
C GLY A 59 -0.21 34.28 5.12
N ASP A 60 0.14 33.83 6.31
CA ASP A 60 1.50 33.92 6.79
C ASP A 60 2.32 32.72 6.30
N GLU A 61 3.49 32.97 5.70
CA GLU A 61 4.54 31.95 5.49
C GLU A 61 5.10 31.41 6.82
N THR A 62 4.55 31.87 7.94
CA THR A 62 4.92 31.49 9.30
C THR A 62 4.02 30.37 9.81
N VAL A 63 4.63 29.31 10.31
CA VAL A 63 3.91 28.21 10.96
C VAL A 63 3.38 28.65 12.32
N HIS A 64 2.08 28.54 12.52
CA HIS A 64 1.42 28.83 13.79
C HIS A 64 1.45 27.59 14.71
N ALA A 65 2.29 27.64 15.75
CA ALA A 65 2.40 26.56 16.73
C ALA A 65 1.41 26.67 17.91
N TYR A 66 0.74 27.83 18.06
CA TYR A 66 -0.26 28.11 19.11
C TYR A 66 0.14 27.75 20.54
N THR A 67 1.43 27.84 20.84
CA THR A 67 1.98 27.45 22.15
C THR A 67 1.44 28.27 23.31
N ASP A 68 0.94 29.48 23.04
CA ASP A 68 0.27 30.36 24.00
C ASP A 68 -1.12 29.87 24.42
N LEU A 69 -1.78 29.05 23.60
CA LEU A 69 -3.10 28.49 23.86
C LEU A 69 -3.05 27.13 24.57
N VAL A 70 -1.87 26.50 24.64
CA VAL A 70 -1.69 25.20 25.29
C VAL A 70 -1.52 25.42 26.81
N PRO A 71 -2.47 24.97 27.65
CA PRO A 71 -2.36 25.15 29.09
C PRO A 71 -1.24 24.28 29.67
N LYS A 72 -0.66 24.73 30.80
CA LYS A 72 0.37 23.96 31.52
C LYS A 72 -0.15 22.62 32.07
N GLU A 73 -1.44 22.58 32.42
CA GLU A 73 -2.12 21.39 32.90
C GLU A 73 -3.42 21.21 32.10
N ASP A 74 -3.58 20.04 31.48
CA ASP A 74 -4.76 19.67 30.71
C ASP A 74 -5.24 18.26 31.11
N PRO A 75 -5.95 18.14 32.25
CA PRO A 75 -6.40 16.84 32.72
C PRO A 75 -7.41 16.22 31.73
N PRO A 76 -7.35 14.90 31.51
CA PRO A 76 -8.30 14.22 30.64
C PRO A 76 -9.76 14.50 31.04
N PHE A 77 -10.62 14.72 30.04
CA PHE A 77 -12.04 15.01 30.24
C PHE A 77 -12.86 14.14 29.30
N ARG A 78 -13.87 13.42 29.83
CA ARG A 78 -14.69 12.47 29.07
C ARG A 78 -13.84 11.54 28.20
N ASN A 79 -12.77 10.97 28.75
CA ASN A 79 -11.82 10.09 28.04
C ASN A 79 -10.95 10.78 26.97
N MET A 80 -11.15 12.07 26.67
CA MET A 80 -10.26 12.82 25.80
C MET A 80 -8.97 13.23 26.50
N LYS A 81 -7.84 13.11 25.80
CA LYS A 81 -6.52 13.62 26.22
C LYS A 81 -6.29 15.01 25.62
N ASN A 82 -5.65 15.89 26.39
CA ASN A 82 -5.37 17.28 26.02
C ASN A 82 -6.58 18.08 25.47
N PRO A 83 -7.79 17.93 26.03
CA PRO A 83 -9.00 18.49 25.44
C PRO A 83 -9.03 20.03 25.43
N LYS A 84 -8.45 20.71 26.43
CA LYS A 84 -8.43 22.18 26.46
C LYS A 84 -7.47 22.75 25.41
N ALA A 85 -6.30 22.13 25.27
CA ALA A 85 -5.31 22.49 24.27
C ALA A 85 -5.91 22.35 22.85
N VAL A 86 -6.47 21.18 22.53
CA VAL A 86 -7.07 20.94 21.22
C VAL A 86 -8.27 21.87 20.97
N SER A 87 -9.15 22.06 21.96
CA SER A 87 -10.30 22.98 21.82
C SER A 87 -9.86 24.43 21.58
N GLY A 88 -8.86 24.93 22.31
CA GLY A 88 -8.37 26.30 22.16
C GLY A 88 -7.69 26.55 20.81
N VAL A 89 -6.84 25.61 20.38
CA VAL A 89 -6.14 25.68 19.09
C VAL A 89 -7.12 25.60 17.93
N THR A 90 -8.06 24.65 17.96
CA THR A 90 -9.06 24.50 16.89
C THR A 90 -10.03 25.67 16.82
N GLN A 91 -10.38 26.29 17.95
CA GLN A 91 -11.17 27.53 17.96
C GLN A 91 -10.45 28.67 17.25
N ARG A 92 -9.18 28.91 17.60
CA ARG A 92 -8.37 29.96 16.98
C ARG A 92 -8.12 29.69 15.49
N LEU A 93 -7.91 28.43 15.14
CA LEU A 93 -7.76 28.01 13.74
C LEU A 93 -9.04 28.24 12.94
N SER A 94 -10.21 27.96 13.53
CA SER A 94 -11.50 28.23 12.91
C SER A 94 -11.67 29.71 12.57
N GLU A 95 -11.25 30.61 13.47
CA GLU A 95 -11.27 32.06 13.22
C GLU A 95 -10.34 32.45 12.07
N GLN A 96 -9.13 31.89 11.99
CA GLN A 96 -8.20 32.16 10.89
C GLN A 96 -8.71 31.64 9.55
N VAL A 97 -9.19 30.40 9.49
CA VAL A 97 -9.72 29.83 8.25
C VAL A 97 -10.96 30.61 7.80
N TYR A 98 -11.80 31.02 8.75
CA TYR A 98 -12.98 31.84 8.47
C TYR A 98 -12.62 33.17 7.81
N THR A 99 -11.56 33.89 8.21
CA THR A 99 -11.21 35.17 7.57
C THR A 99 -10.88 35.00 6.09
N HIS A 100 -10.10 33.97 5.74
CA HIS A 100 -9.77 33.67 4.34
C HIS A 100 -11.00 33.20 3.55
N ALA A 101 -11.77 32.27 4.11
CA ALA A 101 -12.96 31.72 3.47
C ALA A 101 -14.08 32.77 3.30
N GLN A 102 -14.23 33.70 4.26
CA GLN A 102 -15.24 34.76 4.20
C GLN A 102 -14.97 35.74 3.04
N GLU A 103 -13.70 35.98 2.71
CA GLU A 103 -13.31 36.78 1.54
C GLU A 103 -13.50 36.03 0.20
N GLY A 104 -13.74 34.72 0.24
CA GLY A 104 -14.03 33.91 -0.94
C GLY A 104 -12.81 33.41 -1.66
N ARG A 105 -11.73 33.28 -0.93
CA ARG A 105 -10.51 32.59 -1.32
C ARG A 105 -10.69 31.09 -1.10
N MET A 106 -9.99 30.28 -1.90
CA MET A 106 -9.77 28.89 -1.51
C MET A 106 -8.87 28.87 -0.27
N VAL A 107 -9.06 27.94 0.66
CA VAL A 107 -8.17 27.81 1.83
C VAL A 107 -7.38 26.51 1.74
N LEU A 108 -6.05 26.60 1.84
CA LEU A 108 -5.13 25.47 1.98
C LEU A 108 -4.57 25.46 3.40
N THR A 109 -4.90 24.44 4.16
CA THR A 109 -4.32 24.20 5.49
C THR A 109 -3.20 23.17 5.40
N LEU A 110 -1.99 23.57 5.80
CA LEU A 110 -0.88 22.65 6.00
C LEU A 110 -0.84 22.29 7.48
N GLY A 111 -1.16 21.04 7.80
CA GLY A 111 -1.49 20.63 9.15
C GLY A 111 -0.39 19.91 9.90
N GLY A 112 -0.66 19.72 11.19
CA GLY A 112 -0.11 18.65 12.00
C GLY A 112 -1.11 17.50 12.09
N ASP A 113 -1.46 17.06 13.30
CA ASP A 113 -2.42 15.95 13.45
C ASP A 113 -3.84 16.28 12.97
N HIS A 114 -4.64 15.26 12.67
CA HIS A 114 -5.97 15.42 12.06
C HIS A 114 -7.00 16.10 12.99
N SER A 115 -6.69 16.36 14.27
CA SER A 115 -7.59 17.11 15.16
C SER A 115 -7.83 18.55 14.70
N ILE A 116 -6.91 19.11 13.91
CA ILE A 116 -7.06 20.46 13.36
C ILE A 116 -8.26 20.59 12.41
N ALA A 117 -8.75 19.48 11.84
CA ALA A 117 -9.91 19.46 10.95
C ALA A 117 -11.17 20.03 11.64
N ILE A 118 -11.25 19.91 12.98
CA ILE A 118 -12.32 20.56 13.78
C ILE A 118 -12.33 22.06 13.52
N GLY A 119 -11.16 22.70 13.51
CA GLY A 119 -11.03 24.13 13.28
C GLY A 119 -11.25 24.52 11.81
N THR A 120 -10.58 23.83 10.89
CA THR A 120 -10.60 24.15 9.46
C THR A 120 -12.01 24.01 8.88
N ILE A 121 -12.67 22.88 9.10
CA ILE A 121 -14.01 22.61 8.57
C ILE A 121 -15.03 23.52 9.27
N ALA A 122 -14.92 23.76 10.57
CA ALA A 122 -15.83 24.68 11.29
C ALA A 122 -15.75 26.11 10.76
N GLY A 123 -14.54 26.60 10.46
CA GLY A 123 -14.31 27.94 9.90
C GLY A 123 -14.85 28.07 8.47
N THR A 124 -14.53 27.10 7.62
CA THR A 124 -15.00 27.07 6.23
C THR A 124 -16.53 26.92 6.16
N ALA A 125 -17.11 26.02 6.95
CA ALA A 125 -18.55 25.78 6.96
C ALA A 125 -19.33 27.04 7.36
N LYS A 126 -18.86 27.76 8.38
CA LYS A 126 -19.45 29.03 8.80
C LYS A 126 -19.37 30.09 7.69
N ALA A 127 -18.20 30.30 7.11
CA ALA A 127 -18.00 31.28 6.04
C ALA A 127 -18.86 30.96 4.80
N VAL A 128 -18.94 29.69 4.40
CA VAL A 128 -19.75 29.22 3.28
C VAL A 128 -21.24 29.46 3.54
N ARG A 129 -21.74 29.18 4.75
CA ARG A 129 -23.12 29.45 5.12
C ARG A 129 -23.46 30.93 5.04
N GLU A 130 -22.61 31.78 5.61
CA GLU A 130 -22.84 33.23 5.62
C GLU A 130 -22.79 33.85 4.21
N ARG A 131 -21.82 33.42 3.39
CA ARG A 131 -21.64 33.97 2.04
C ARG A 131 -22.68 33.46 1.04
N LEU A 132 -22.99 32.17 1.10
CA LEU A 132 -23.72 31.47 0.03
C LEU A 132 -25.09 30.97 0.46
N GLY A 133 -25.42 30.97 1.76
CA GLY A 133 -26.66 30.40 2.29
C GLY A 133 -26.76 28.89 2.06
N ARG A 134 -25.61 28.20 1.96
CA ARG A 134 -25.52 26.77 1.59
C ARG A 134 -24.74 25.99 2.63
N GLU A 135 -25.06 24.71 2.75
CA GLU A 135 -24.21 23.75 3.45
C GLU A 135 -23.11 23.23 2.52
N MET A 136 -21.92 23.08 3.08
CA MET A 136 -20.76 22.46 2.44
C MET A 136 -20.81 20.94 2.56
N ALA A 137 -20.11 20.24 1.66
CA ALA A 137 -19.82 18.82 1.76
C ALA A 137 -18.35 18.59 2.09
N VAL A 138 -18.09 17.48 2.76
CA VAL A 138 -16.74 17.06 3.14
C VAL A 138 -16.43 15.74 2.46
N ILE A 139 -15.34 15.73 1.70
CA ILE A 139 -14.72 14.50 1.22
C ILE A 139 -13.54 14.25 2.15
N TRP A 140 -13.60 13.13 2.87
CA TRP A 140 -12.61 12.72 3.85
C TRP A 140 -11.80 11.56 3.26
N VAL A 141 -10.54 11.83 2.92
CA VAL A 141 -9.64 10.86 2.30
C VAL A 141 -8.65 10.38 3.36
N ASP A 142 -8.82 9.15 3.83
CA ASP A 142 -8.19 8.68 5.07
C ASP A 142 -8.21 7.13 5.15
N ALA A 143 -7.26 6.54 5.87
CA ALA A 143 -7.32 5.13 6.25
C ALA A 143 -8.35 4.86 7.36
N HIS A 144 -8.59 5.85 8.21
CA HIS A 144 -9.44 5.84 9.40
C HIS A 144 -10.70 6.69 9.20
N ALA A 145 -11.73 6.49 10.04
CA ALA A 145 -12.98 7.24 9.92
C ALA A 145 -13.00 8.51 10.77
N ASP A 146 -12.14 8.61 11.79
CA ASP A 146 -11.98 9.78 12.64
C ASP A 146 -13.30 10.32 13.23
N ILE A 147 -14.21 9.39 13.51
CA ILE A 147 -15.60 9.66 13.92
C ILE A 147 -15.94 9.05 15.28
N ASN A 148 -14.93 8.56 16.02
CA ASN A 148 -15.14 8.14 17.39
C ASN A 148 -15.69 9.32 18.22
N THR A 149 -16.67 9.06 19.08
CA THR A 149 -17.03 10.01 20.13
C THR A 149 -16.09 9.81 21.32
N PRO A 150 -16.02 10.78 22.26
CA PRO A 150 -15.24 10.62 23.49
C PRO A 150 -15.55 9.31 24.24
N GLU A 151 -16.80 8.86 24.18
CA GLU A 151 -17.27 7.62 24.81
C GLU A 151 -16.94 6.34 24.05
N THR A 152 -16.73 6.40 22.73
CA THR A 152 -16.44 5.21 21.91
C THR A 152 -14.96 4.99 21.67
N SER A 153 -14.13 6.02 21.83
CA SER A 153 -12.69 5.93 21.60
C SER A 153 -11.99 5.06 22.65
N ASP A 154 -11.23 4.06 22.20
CA ASP A 154 -10.38 3.25 23.08
C ASP A 154 -9.08 3.98 23.50
N SER A 155 -8.60 4.91 22.67
CA SER A 155 -7.32 5.59 22.87
C SER A 155 -7.43 6.90 23.63
N GLY A 156 -8.58 7.58 23.53
CA GLY A 156 -8.77 8.94 24.05
C GLY A 156 -8.03 10.03 23.26
N ASN A 157 -7.41 9.70 22.13
CA ASN A 157 -6.73 10.68 21.29
C ASN A 157 -7.75 11.41 20.40
N ILE A 158 -7.75 12.74 20.44
CA ILE A 158 -8.78 13.56 19.77
C ILE A 158 -8.61 13.56 18.25
N HIS A 159 -7.42 13.25 17.70
CA HIS A 159 -7.24 13.18 16.25
C HIS A 159 -8.13 12.12 15.55
N GLY A 160 -8.60 11.09 16.28
CA GLY A 160 -9.57 10.11 15.78
C GLY A 160 -11.04 10.45 16.09
N MET A 161 -11.32 11.67 16.54
CA MET A 161 -12.65 12.17 16.89
C MET A 161 -13.17 13.41 16.11
N PRO A 162 -12.44 14.09 15.18
CA PRO A 162 -12.86 15.37 14.60
C PRO A 162 -14.28 15.36 14.05
N VAL A 163 -14.64 14.32 13.30
CA VAL A 163 -15.91 14.27 12.59
C VAL A 163 -17.07 14.16 13.57
N SER A 164 -16.87 13.53 14.72
CA SER A 164 -17.90 13.43 15.75
C SER A 164 -18.30 14.82 16.30
N PHE A 165 -17.33 15.72 16.48
CA PHE A 165 -17.59 17.10 16.90
C PHE A 165 -18.22 17.92 15.79
N LEU A 166 -17.68 17.83 14.58
CA LEU A 166 -18.14 18.57 13.42
C LEU A 166 -19.58 18.20 13.00
N THR A 167 -20.03 16.99 13.29
CA THR A 167 -21.38 16.52 12.95
C THR A 167 -22.36 16.65 14.12
N GLY A 168 -21.88 17.09 15.29
CA GLY A 168 -22.66 17.18 16.52
C GLY A 168 -23.01 15.82 17.14
N LEU A 169 -22.34 14.73 16.78
CA LEU A 169 -22.44 13.45 17.48
C LEU A 169 -21.80 13.53 18.87
N ALA A 170 -20.69 14.26 18.98
CA ALA A 170 -20.10 14.68 20.25
C ALA A 170 -20.45 16.15 20.51
N LYS A 171 -21.05 16.43 21.68
CA LYS A 171 -21.41 17.79 22.11
C LYS A 171 -21.03 18.02 23.56
N GLU A 172 -20.71 19.27 23.88
CA GLU A 172 -20.40 19.74 25.21
C GLU A 172 -20.74 21.24 25.29
N ASP A 173 -21.19 21.71 26.46
CA ASP A 173 -21.63 23.11 26.62
C ASP A 173 -20.49 24.05 27.00
N LYS A 174 -19.44 23.51 27.62
CA LYS A 174 -18.29 24.28 28.09
C LYS A 174 -17.40 24.70 26.93
N SER A 175 -17.15 26.01 26.80
CA SER A 175 -16.32 26.55 25.72
C SER A 175 -14.89 25.98 25.70
N GLU A 176 -14.32 25.65 26.87
CA GLU A 176 -12.99 25.03 26.99
C GLU A 176 -12.94 23.56 26.50
N TYR A 177 -14.10 22.97 26.21
CA TYR A 177 -14.26 21.60 25.74
C TYR A 177 -15.15 21.57 24.49
N PHE A 178 -14.79 22.33 23.46
CA PHE A 178 -15.49 22.39 22.17
C PHE A 178 -16.91 23.00 22.19
N GLY A 179 -17.38 23.55 23.33
CA GLY A 179 -18.68 24.24 23.40
C GLY A 179 -18.75 25.56 22.61
N TRP A 180 -17.64 25.98 22.02
CA TRP A 180 -17.60 27.09 21.06
C TRP A 180 -18.18 26.71 19.69
N LEU A 181 -18.24 25.42 19.34
CA LEU A 181 -18.88 24.95 18.10
C LEU A 181 -20.38 25.20 18.15
N LYS A 182 -20.87 26.02 17.21
CA LYS A 182 -22.29 26.37 17.06
C LYS A 182 -22.87 25.74 15.80
N GLU A 183 -24.18 25.84 15.62
CA GLU A 183 -24.91 25.18 14.51
C GLU A 183 -24.39 25.61 13.12
N ASP A 184 -23.91 26.85 12.99
CA ASP A 184 -23.28 27.42 11.80
C ASP A 184 -21.88 26.85 11.52
N ASN A 185 -21.24 26.20 12.49
CA ASN A 185 -19.96 25.49 12.32
C ASN A 185 -20.13 24.02 11.92
N LEU A 186 -21.25 23.40 12.27
CA LEU A 186 -21.42 21.95 12.10
C LEU A 186 -21.58 21.55 10.62
N ILE A 187 -21.39 20.30 10.27
CA ILE A 187 -21.64 19.75 8.92
C ILE A 187 -22.73 18.69 8.97
N ASN A 188 -23.41 18.52 7.83
CA ASN A 188 -24.46 17.52 7.70
C ASN A 188 -23.85 16.15 7.39
N LEU A 189 -24.23 15.12 8.15
CA LEU A 189 -23.81 13.73 7.94
C LEU A 189 -24.12 13.19 6.54
N ARG A 190 -25.17 13.70 5.88
CA ARG A 190 -25.53 13.33 4.50
C ARG A 190 -24.63 13.96 3.44
N LYS A 191 -23.81 14.94 3.82
CA LYS A 191 -22.85 15.62 2.95
C LYS A 191 -21.40 15.23 3.28
N LEU A 192 -21.22 14.15 4.03
CA LEU A 192 -19.93 13.57 4.36
C LEU A 192 -19.72 12.30 3.53
N VAL A 193 -18.57 12.20 2.87
CA VAL A 193 -18.17 11.01 2.12
C VAL A 193 -16.75 10.62 2.49
N TYR A 194 -16.54 9.35 2.84
CA TYR A 194 -15.20 8.80 3.07
C TYR A 194 -14.67 8.04 1.85
N ILE A 195 -13.36 8.16 1.60
CA ILE A 195 -12.64 7.40 0.58
C ILE A 195 -11.33 6.89 1.18
N GLY A 196 -11.03 5.60 1.05
CA GLY A 196 -9.76 5.01 1.47
C GLY A 196 -9.79 4.21 2.79
N LEU A 197 -10.98 4.10 3.40
CA LEU A 197 -11.13 3.44 4.71
C LEU A 197 -10.65 2.00 4.68
N ARG A 198 -9.85 1.63 5.67
CA ARG A 198 -9.33 0.26 5.81
C ARG A 198 -8.98 -0.12 7.25
N ASP A 199 -8.82 0.84 8.15
CA ASP A 199 -8.71 0.58 9.58
C ASP A 199 -9.76 1.38 10.33
N VAL A 200 -10.89 0.73 10.63
CA VAL A 200 -12.06 1.40 11.22
C VAL A 200 -12.52 0.62 12.44
N ASP A 201 -12.63 1.34 13.56
CA ASP A 201 -12.99 0.76 14.85
C ASP A 201 -14.42 0.20 14.84
N PRO A 202 -14.75 -0.77 15.72
CA PRO A 202 -16.12 -1.26 15.87
C PRO A 202 -17.13 -0.15 16.20
N GLY A 203 -16.73 0.83 17.03
CA GLY A 203 -17.55 1.99 17.38
C GLY A 203 -17.86 2.87 16.17
N GLU A 204 -16.84 3.19 15.39
CA GLU A 204 -16.97 3.97 14.16
C GLU A 204 -17.80 3.24 13.10
N LYS A 205 -17.56 1.94 12.89
CA LYS A 205 -18.37 1.10 11.99
C LYS A 205 -19.85 1.16 12.35
N LYS A 206 -20.18 1.18 13.65
CA LYS A 206 -21.56 1.32 14.11
C LYS A 206 -22.11 2.72 13.79
N ILE A 207 -21.37 3.78 14.07
CA ILE A 207 -21.76 5.17 13.76
C ILE A 207 -22.01 5.36 12.26
N LEU A 208 -21.11 4.86 11.41
CA LEU A 208 -21.24 4.94 9.95
C LEU A 208 -22.53 4.26 9.45
N ARG A 209 -22.84 3.06 9.97
CA ARG A 209 -24.05 2.29 9.60
C ARG A 209 -25.33 2.95 10.11
N ASP A 210 -25.36 3.31 11.39
CA ASP A 210 -26.56 3.85 12.05
C ASP A 210 -26.99 5.19 11.44
N ASN A 211 -26.03 5.99 10.96
CA ASN A 211 -26.29 7.29 10.34
C ASN A 211 -26.35 7.24 8.80
N GLY A 212 -26.11 6.07 8.19
CA GLY A 212 -26.12 5.89 6.74
C GLY A 212 -25.08 6.74 6.00
N ILE A 213 -23.92 6.96 6.62
CA ILE A 213 -22.84 7.79 6.07
C ILE A 213 -22.22 7.07 4.87
N LYS A 214 -22.00 7.80 3.77
CA LYS A 214 -21.43 7.22 2.58
C LYS A 214 -19.93 7.02 2.78
N ALA A 215 -19.47 5.77 2.71
CA ALA A 215 -18.05 5.44 2.84
C ALA A 215 -17.63 4.45 1.75
N PHE A 216 -16.44 4.66 1.21
CA PHE A 216 -15.79 3.79 0.24
C PHE A 216 -14.48 3.28 0.85
N SER A 217 -14.47 2.00 1.19
CA SER A 217 -13.28 1.33 1.68
C SER A 217 -12.30 0.99 0.54
N MET A 218 -11.08 0.59 0.88
CA MET A 218 -10.14 0.06 -0.12
C MET A 218 -10.71 -1.15 -0.88
N PHE A 219 -11.54 -1.97 -0.22
CA PHE A 219 -12.26 -3.04 -0.89
C PHE A 219 -13.23 -2.54 -1.97
N ASP A 220 -13.91 -1.41 -1.73
CA ASP A 220 -14.79 -0.81 -2.73
C ASP A 220 -13.99 -0.28 -3.92
N ILE A 221 -12.83 0.32 -3.66
CA ILE A 221 -11.91 0.80 -4.70
C ILE A 221 -11.45 -0.39 -5.55
N ASP A 222 -10.91 -1.44 -4.93
CA ASP A 222 -10.42 -2.66 -5.60
C ASP A 222 -11.52 -3.39 -6.37
N ARG A 223 -12.75 -3.42 -5.84
CA ARG A 223 -13.89 -4.08 -6.49
C ARG A 223 -14.17 -3.51 -7.88
N TYR A 224 -13.97 -2.21 -8.08
CA TYR A 224 -14.15 -1.57 -9.38
C TYR A 224 -12.89 -1.61 -10.27
N VAL A 225 -11.75 -2.15 -9.77
CA VAL A 225 -10.51 -2.36 -10.54
C VAL A 225 -10.59 -3.60 -11.45
N SER A 226 -11.57 -4.49 -11.25
CA SER A 226 -11.61 -5.79 -11.93
C SER A 226 -11.59 -5.66 -13.47
N PRO A 227 -10.60 -6.26 -14.15
CA PRO A 227 -10.57 -6.27 -15.60
C PRO A 227 -11.69 -7.17 -16.12
N ILE A 228 -12.60 -6.60 -16.91
CA ILE A 228 -13.38 -7.39 -17.85
C ILE A 228 -12.37 -8.02 -18.82
N ILE A 229 -11.96 -9.26 -18.54
CA ILE A 229 -11.54 -10.17 -19.59
C ILE A 229 -12.81 -10.38 -20.43
N THR A 230 -12.94 -9.63 -21.51
CA THR A 230 -13.91 -9.94 -22.56
C THR A 230 -13.45 -11.24 -23.20
N VAL A 231 -13.77 -12.37 -22.59
CA VAL A 231 -13.89 -13.63 -23.32
C VAL A 231 -15.02 -13.37 -24.30
N ILE A 232 -14.68 -13.13 -25.57
CA ILE A 232 -15.65 -13.13 -26.66
C ILE A 232 -16.11 -14.60 -26.77
N PRO A 233 -17.35 -14.97 -26.40
CA PRO A 233 -17.88 -16.27 -26.74
C PRO A 233 -18.41 -16.15 -28.17
N GLN A 234 -17.90 -16.97 -29.07
CA GLN A 234 -18.53 -17.11 -30.37
C GLN A 234 -19.98 -17.56 -30.22
N SER A 235 -20.88 -16.79 -30.86
CA SER A 235 -22.11 -17.25 -31.53
C SER A 235 -23.10 -18.11 -30.72
N SER A 236 -24.27 -17.53 -30.41
CA SER A 236 -25.58 -17.85 -31.05
C SER A 236 -26.80 -17.77 -30.11
N TYR A 237 -27.86 -17.11 -30.63
CA TYR A 237 -29.29 -17.12 -30.24
C TYR A 237 -29.83 -16.12 -29.20
N PRO A 238 -31.12 -15.72 -29.31
CA PRO A 238 -31.53 -14.32 -29.35
C PRO A 238 -32.32 -13.85 -28.11
N SER A 239 -32.47 -12.52 -28.02
CA SER A 239 -33.20 -11.76 -27.00
C SER A 239 -34.67 -12.19 -26.80
N PRO A 240 -35.27 -11.75 -25.67
CA PRO A 240 -36.30 -10.72 -25.83
C PRO A 240 -36.18 -9.52 -24.86
N VAL A 241 -36.28 -8.36 -25.50
CA VAL A 241 -36.79 -7.03 -25.14
C VAL A 241 -37.58 -6.93 -23.82
N LEU A 242 -37.30 -5.89 -23.00
CA LEU A 242 -38.28 -4.92 -22.46
C LEU A 242 -37.54 -3.64 -21.93
N PRO A 243 -38.23 -2.47 -21.87
CA PRO A 243 -37.64 -1.15 -22.11
C PRO A 243 -37.52 -0.29 -20.84
N TYR A 244 -36.68 0.76 -20.85
CA TYR A 244 -36.93 2.11 -20.30
C TYR A 244 -35.70 3.02 -20.59
N PRO A 245 -35.86 4.36 -20.61
CA PRO A 245 -35.35 5.17 -21.71
C PRO A 245 -34.08 5.94 -21.33
N SER A 246 -33.21 6.09 -22.32
CA SER A 246 -32.10 7.03 -22.32
C SER A 246 -32.59 8.46 -22.57
N PRO A 247 -31.98 9.49 -21.97
CA PRO A 247 -31.83 10.77 -22.63
C PRO A 247 -30.49 10.81 -23.37
N VAL A 248 -30.57 11.19 -24.64
CA VAL A 248 -29.46 11.46 -25.55
C VAL A 248 -28.95 12.88 -25.32
N MET A 249 -27.64 13.05 -25.12
CA MET A 249 -26.86 14.24 -25.48
C MET A 249 -25.45 13.74 -25.83
N SER A 250 -25.15 13.55 -27.12
CA SER A 250 -24.52 14.50 -28.04
C SER A 250 -23.03 14.75 -27.76
N GLY A 251 -22.20 13.91 -28.39
CA GLY A 251 -20.89 14.18 -28.98
C GLY A 251 -19.93 15.14 -28.29
N VAL A 252 -18.91 14.58 -27.64
CA VAL A 252 -17.50 14.97 -27.82
C VAL A 252 -16.66 13.71 -27.59
N ASP A 253 -16.10 13.15 -28.66
CA ASP A 253 -15.03 12.14 -28.55
C ASP A 253 -13.75 12.86 -28.12
N ALA A 254 -13.38 12.70 -26.86
CA ALA A 254 -12.07 13.06 -26.34
C ALA A 254 -11.55 11.92 -25.47
N CYS A 255 -10.30 11.54 -25.71
CA CYS A 255 -9.56 10.44 -25.10
C CYS A 255 -9.82 10.33 -23.57
N ILE A 256 -10.53 9.29 -23.12
CA ILE A 256 -10.73 9.01 -21.68
C ILE A 256 -9.73 7.92 -21.27
N PRO A 257 -8.69 8.22 -20.47
CA PRO A 257 -7.80 7.20 -19.93
C PRO A 257 -8.59 6.29 -18.99
N ARG A 258 -8.36 4.99 -19.14
CA ARG A 258 -8.95 3.83 -18.44
C ARG A 258 -9.48 4.13 -17.02
N ARG A 259 -10.80 4.31 -16.89
CA ARG A 259 -11.54 4.42 -15.62
C ARG A 259 -11.77 3.03 -15.00
N HIS A 260 -10.86 2.54 -14.17
CA HIS A 260 -11.13 1.35 -13.34
C HIS A 260 -10.70 1.64 -11.90
N GLY A 261 -11.51 1.18 -10.94
CA GLY A 261 -11.30 1.36 -9.51
C GLY A 261 -11.74 2.71 -8.98
N ILE A 262 -10.75 3.57 -8.69
CA ILE A 262 -10.92 4.87 -8.05
C ILE A 262 -11.83 5.82 -8.83
N GLY A 263 -11.77 5.78 -10.17
CA GLY A 263 -12.59 6.62 -11.04
C GLY A 263 -14.08 6.48 -10.78
N ARG A 264 -14.55 5.24 -10.57
CA ARG A 264 -15.95 4.97 -10.29
C ARG A 264 -16.32 5.39 -8.87
N VAL A 265 -15.43 5.18 -7.91
CA VAL A 265 -15.63 5.59 -6.51
C VAL A 265 -15.80 7.10 -6.41
N VAL A 266 -14.90 7.87 -7.02
CA VAL A 266 -14.98 9.33 -7.03
C VAL A 266 -16.24 9.83 -7.74
N GLU A 267 -16.62 9.24 -8.88
CA GLU A 267 -17.88 9.56 -9.55
C GLU A 267 -19.09 9.33 -8.63
N MET A 268 -19.12 8.20 -7.91
CA MET A 268 -20.20 7.90 -6.97
C MET A 268 -20.18 8.83 -5.73
N ALA A 269 -19.01 9.24 -5.25
CA ALA A 269 -18.86 10.19 -4.17
C ALA A 269 -19.39 11.58 -4.56
N LEU A 270 -18.98 12.09 -5.72
CA LEU A 270 -19.44 13.37 -6.26
C LEU A 270 -20.93 13.35 -6.59
N ALA A 271 -21.44 12.23 -7.11
CA ALA A 271 -22.88 12.06 -7.35
C ALA A 271 -23.70 12.07 -6.05
N HIS A 272 -23.15 11.55 -4.94
CA HIS A 272 -23.80 11.59 -3.63
C HIS A 272 -23.88 13.02 -3.05
N ILE A 273 -22.79 13.79 -3.20
CA ILE A 273 -22.69 15.19 -2.73
C ILE A 273 -23.52 16.15 -3.58
N GLY A 274 -23.65 15.86 -4.88
CA GLY A 274 -24.31 16.69 -5.87
C GLY A 274 -23.39 17.74 -6.48
N THR A 275 -23.76 18.22 -7.68
CA THR A 275 -22.91 19.07 -8.53
C THR A 275 -22.91 20.56 -8.17
N ASP A 276 -23.77 20.97 -7.22
CA ASP A 276 -23.99 22.36 -6.80
C ASP A 276 -23.80 22.52 -5.27
N THR A 277 -22.75 21.89 -4.75
CA THR A 277 -22.39 21.90 -3.33
C THR A 277 -20.91 22.29 -3.18
N PRO A 278 -20.55 23.29 -2.34
CA PRO A 278 -19.15 23.58 -2.00
C PRO A 278 -18.48 22.37 -1.35
N ILE A 279 -17.23 22.08 -1.68
CA ILE A 279 -16.49 20.91 -1.22
C ILE A 279 -15.27 21.33 -0.40
N HIS A 280 -15.15 20.77 0.80
CA HIS A 280 -13.92 20.75 1.59
C HIS A 280 -13.30 19.37 1.49
N LEU A 281 -12.04 19.30 1.07
CA LEU A 281 -11.29 18.06 0.96
C LEU A 281 -10.36 17.94 2.16
N SER A 282 -10.65 17.04 3.10
CA SER A 282 -9.73 16.71 4.20
C SER A 282 -8.91 15.50 3.77
N PHE A 283 -7.60 15.68 3.58
CA PHE A 283 -6.71 14.63 3.08
C PHE A 283 -5.69 14.26 4.15
N ASP A 284 -5.88 13.08 4.74
CA ASP A 284 -4.87 12.43 5.57
C ASP A 284 -3.83 11.76 4.68
N VAL A 285 -2.54 12.05 4.90
CA VAL A 285 -1.49 11.42 4.11
C VAL A 285 -1.42 9.91 4.35
N ASP A 286 -1.92 9.42 5.48
CA ASP A 286 -2.00 8.00 5.79
C ASP A 286 -3.06 7.26 4.96
N ALA A 287 -3.92 7.98 4.21
CA ALA A 287 -4.80 7.37 3.21
C ALA A 287 -4.00 6.64 2.12
N LEU A 288 -2.80 7.12 1.83
CA LEU A 288 -1.86 6.51 0.89
C LEU A 288 -1.23 5.26 1.49
N ASP A 289 -0.81 4.32 0.64
CA ASP A 289 -0.04 3.17 1.10
C ASP A 289 1.30 3.65 1.71
N PRO A 290 1.78 3.04 2.81
CA PRO A 290 3.06 3.36 3.42
C PRO A 290 4.28 3.24 2.48
N MET A 291 4.15 2.57 1.33
CA MET A 291 5.15 2.63 0.26
C MET A 291 5.34 4.02 -0.33
N TRP A 292 4.29 4.85 -0.36
CA TRP A 292 4.29 6.23 -0.89
C TRP A 292 4.37 7.27 0.24
N ALA A 293 3.71 7.01 1.37
CA ALA A 293 3.70 7.88 2.54
C ALA A 293 4.17 7.16 3.81
N PRO A 294 5.47 6.78 3.91
CA PRO A 294 5.99 6.05 5.07
C PRO A 294 6.07 6.89 6.34
N SER A 295 6.11 8.23 6.23
CA SER A 295 6.35 9.15 7.34
C SER A 295 5.04 9.73 7.88
N THR A 296 4.20 8.86 8.46
CA THR A 296 2.92 9.22 9.11
C THR A 296 2.77 8.51 10.47
N GLY A 297 1.92 9.08 11.34
CA GLY A 297 1.61 8.55 12.67
C GLY A 297 1.00 7.15 12.65
N THR A 298 0.11 6.84 11.72
CA THR A 298 -0.70 5.60 11.73
C THR A 298 -0.67 4.88 10.38
N PRO A 299 0.50 4.37 9.93
CA PRO A 299 0.60 3.78 8.60
C PRO A 299 -0.18 2.46 8.51
N VAL A 300 -1.16 2.39 7.62
CA VAL A 300 -1.93 1.17 7.33
C VAL A 300 -1.66 0.69 5.89
N ARG A 301 -1.20 -0.55 5.73
CA ARG A 301 -0.91 -1.15 4.41
C ARG A 301 -2.16 -1.36 3.55
N GLY A 302 -1.97 -1.48 2.25
CA GLY A 302 -3.05 -1.64 1.27
C GLY A 302 -3.81 -0.35 1.06
N GLY A 303 -3.11 0.80 1.14
CA GLY A 303 -3.69 2.12 0.95
C GLY A 303 -3.73 2.55 -0.51
N LEU A 304 -4.17 3.79 -0.74
CA LEU A 304 -4.21 4.39 -2.07
C LEU A 304 -2.79 4.46 -2.66
N THR A 305 -2.67 4.21 -3.96
CA THR A 305 -1.46 4.59 -4.69
C THR A 305 -1.39 6.10 -4.84
N LEU A 306 -0.18 6.65 -5.03
CA LEU A 306 0.00 8.09 -5.30
C LEU A 306 -0.89 8.59 -6.45
N ARG A 307 -1.01 7.80 -7.52
CA ARG A 307 -1.85 8.13 -8.68
C ARG A 307 -3.34 8.18 -8.36
N GLU A 308 -3.82 7.32 -7.45
CA GLU A 308 -5.22 7.32 -7.03
C GLU A 308 -5.51 8.52 -6.14
N GLY A 309 -4.57 8.89 -5.26
CA GLY A 309 -4.64 10.12 -4.47
C GLY A 309 -4.68 11.37 -5.35
N ASP A 310 -3.74 11.51 -6.29
CA ASP A 310 -3.71 12.60 -7.28
C ASP A 310 -5.02 12.67 -8.07
N TYR A 311 -5.54 11.51 -8.52
CA TYR A 311 -6.81 11.45 -9.26
C TYR A 311 -8.01 11.95 -8.45
N ILE A 312 -8.05 11.71 -7.13
CA ILE A 312 -9.10 12.26 -6.26
C ILE A 312 -9.00 13.79 -6.25
N CYS A 313 -7.81 14.35 -6.02
CA CYS A 313 -7.59 15.79 -6.01
C CYS A 313 -7.95 16.46 -7.34
N GLU A 314 -7.50 15.89 -8.46
CA GLU A 314 -7.83 16.36 -9.82
C GLU A 314 -9.35 16.36 -10.04
N SER A 315 -10.00 15.23 -9.78
CA SER A 315 -11.43 15.06 -10.01
C SER A 315 -12.27 16.02 -9.17
N VAL A 316 -11.87 16.28 -7.91
CA VAL A 316 -12.55 17.23 -7.03
C VAL A 316 -12.33 18.66 -7.51
N HIS A 317 -11.12 19.04 -7.94
CA HIS A 317 -10.84 20.35 -8.50
C HIS A 317 -11.63 20.61 -9.79
N GLU A 318 -11.70 19.64 -10.70
CA GLU A 318 -12.43 19.69 -11.97
C GLU A 318 -13.92 20.00 -11.81
N THR A 319 -14.50 19.71 -10.63
CA THR A 319 -15.90 20.08 -10.34
C THR A 319 -16.15 21.59 -10.28
N GLY A 320 -15.09 22.40 -10.12
CA GLY A 320 -15.17 23.83 -9.81
C GLY A 320 -15.81 24.13 -8.45
N SER A 321 -15.99 23.13 -7.59
CA SER A 321 -16.72 23.23 -6.33
C SER A 321 -15.84 23.21 -5.08
N LEU A 322 -14.54 22.95 -5.25
CA LEU A 322 -13.55 22.95 -4.17
C LEU A 322 -13.39 24.35 -3.56
N VAL A 323 -13.51 24.45 -2.24
CA VAL A 323 -13.37 25.70 -1.48
C VAL A 323 -12.30 25.65 -0.39
N ALA A 324 -11.93 24.47 0.09
CA ALA A 324 -10.85 24.29 1.05
C ALA A 324 -10.22 22.90 0.94
N ILE A 325 -8.93 22.82 1.29
CA ILE A 325 -8.15 21.58 1.38
C ILE A 325 -7.38 21.57 2.69
N ASP A 326 -7.40 20.45 3.40
CA ASP A 326 -6.49 20.17 4.50
C ASP A 326 -5.53 19.04 4.09
N LEU A 327 -4.25 19.20 4.42
CA LEU A 327 -3.22 18.18 4.29
C LEU A 327 -2.59 17.93 5.65
N VAL A 328 -2.77 16.73 6.21
CA VAL A 328 -2.47 16.43 7.62
C VAL A 328 -1.66 15.14 7.80
N GLU A 329 -1.23 14.90 9.05
CA GLU A 329 -0.53 13.69 9.53
C GLU A 329 0.81 13.36 8.86
N VAL A 330 1.34 14.28 8.05
CA VAL A 330 2.75 14.23 7.63
C VAL A 330 3.61 14.32 8.90
N ASN A 331 4.56 13.40 9.07
CA ASN A 331 5.47 13.40 10.23
C ASN A 331 6.92 13.15 9.77
N PRO A 332 7.68 14.22 9.46
CA PRO A 332 9.07 14.10 9.00
C PRO A 332 9.99 13.39 10.00
N SER A 333 9.67 13.44 11.30
CA SER A 333 10.50 12.85 12.37
C SER A 333 10.43 11.32 12.44
N LEU A 334 9.48 10.68 11.72
CA LEU A 334 9.34 9.22 11.69
C LEU A 334 10.15 8.55 10.57
N ALA A 335 10.86 9.30 9.73
CA ALA A 335 11.75 8.73 8.72
C ALA A 335 13.00 8.08 9.35
N ALA A 336 13.39 6.89 8.88
CA ALA A 336 14.69 6.31 9.22
C ALA A 336 15.82 7.16 8.58
N GLU A 337 17.00 7.22 9.21
CA GLU A 337 18.19 8.03 8.84
C GLU A 337 18.68 7.91 7.38
N SER A 338 18.09 7.04 6.55
CA SER A 338 18.26 7.00 5.09
C SER A 338 17.13 7.74 4.35
N ASP A 339 16.97 9.03 4.67
CA ASP A 339 16.55 10.22 3.90
C ASP A 339 15.55 10.16 2.70
N LEU A 340 14.78 9.09 2.49
CA LEU A 340 13.79 9.01 1.39
C LEU A 340 12.34 9.10 1.88
N GLY A 341 12.01 8.64 3.09
CA GLY A 341 10.62 8.51 3.53
C GLY A 341 9.90 9.84 3.82
N ALA A 342 10.59 10.78 4.47
CA ALA A 342 10.05 12.11 4.73
C ALA A 342 9.92 12.89 3.42
N HIS A 343 10.91 12.81 2.52
CA HIS A 343 10.88 13.49 1.23
C HIS A 343 9.78 12.93 0.30
N GLU A 344 9.56 11.61 0.28
CA GLU A 344 8.45 11.02 -0.51
C GLU A 344 7.07 11.34 0.08
N THR A 345 6.94 11.38 1.41
CA THR A 345 5.67 11.77 2.06
C THR A 345 5.37 13.27 1.87
N VAL A 346 6.40 14.11 2.01
CA VAL A 346 6.33 15.56 1.72
C VAL A 346 6.03 15.78 0.23
N ARG A 347 6.70 15.06 -0.67
CA ARG A 347 6.44 15.10 -2.12
C ARG A 347 5.03 14.64 -2.47
N ALA A 348 4.54 13.58 -1.83
CA ALA A 348 3.16 13.15 -1.98
C ALA A 348 2.24 14.28 -1.51
N GLY A 349 2.47 14.86 -0.34
CA GLY A 349 1.74 16.03 0.15
C GLY A 349 1.74 17.22 -0.84
N CYS A 350 2.89 17.53 -1.45
CA CYS A 350 3.00 18.57 -2.47
C CYS A 350 2.22 18.22 -3.74
N SER A 351 2.28 16.97 -4.22
CA SER A 351 1.52 16.51 -5.39
C SER A 351 0.01 16.73 -5.25
N HIS A 352 -0.55 16.43 -4.07
CA HIS A 352 -1.99 16.58 -3.78
C HIS A 352 -2.44 18.04 -3.66
N SER A 353 -1.54 18.95 -3.28
CA SER A 353 -1.83 20.39 -3.20
C SER A 353 -1.59 21.12 -4.53
N GLU A 354 -0.80 20.54 -5.43
CA GLU A 354 -0.51 21.06 -6.77
C GLU A 354 -1.50 20.59 -7.87
N THR A 355 -2.08 19.39 -7.71
CA THR A 355 -2.98 18.80 -8.71
C THR A 355 -4.17 19.69 -9.12
N PRO A 356 -4.74 20.53 -8.23
CA PRO A 356 -5.73 21.55 -8.59
C PRO A 356 -5.25 22.65 -9.56
N GLY A 357 -4.08 22.54 -10.22
CA GLY A 357 -3.65 23.52 -11.23
C GLY A 357 -2.80 22.97 -12.38
N ARG A 358 -2.56 21.65 -12.45
CA ARG A 358 -1.65 21.08 -13.46
C ARG A 358 -2.27 21.09 -14.87
N LYS A 359 -1.58 21.68 -15.84
CA LYS A 359 -1.98 21.63 -17.27
C LYS A 359 -1.78 20.21 -17.82
N ALA A 360 -2.80 19.67 -18.49
CA ALA A 360 -2.64 18.54 -19.39
C ALA A 360 -1.81 18.98 -20.60
N ASN A 361 -0.52 18.66 -20.62
CA ASN A 361 0.29 18.83 -21.83
C ASN A 361 0.13 17.59 -22.71
N ASN A 362 -0.29 17.82 -23.94
CA ASN A 362 -0.31 16.86 -25.04
C ASN A 362 1.08 16.28 -25.28
N ASP A 363 1.11 15.00 -25.65
CA ASP A 363 2.26 14.33 -26.25
C ASP A 363 2.80 15.13 -27.44
N ASP A 364 4.07 15.53 -27.37
CA ASP A 364 4.92 15.86 -28.50
C ASP A 364 6.37 15.67 -28.04
N ASP A 365 6.86 14.43 -28.11
CA ASP A 365 8.30 14.15 -28.08
C ASP A 365 8.93 14.62 -29.40
N PRO A 366 9.88 15.58 -29.42
CA PRO A 366 10.71 15.77 -30.57
C PRO A 366 11.94 14.86 -30.47
N VAL A 367 12.03 13.93 -31.41
CA VAL A 367 13.29 13.29 -31.80
C VAL A 367 14.30 14.37 -32.18
N SER A 368 15.44 14.45 -31.49
CA SER A 368 16.63 15.13 -31.99
C SER A 368 17.86 14.23 -31.86
N ASN A 369 18.27 13.69 -33.00
CA ASN A 369 19.60 13.13 -33.24
C ASN A 369 20.62 14.25 -33.48
N ASN A 370 21.89 13.84 -33.33
CA ASN A 370 23.17 14.48 -33.69
C ASN A 370 23.78 15.29 -32.54
N ASP A 371 24.83 14.77 -31.90
CA ASP A 371 26.22 14.60 -32.41
C ASP A 371 26.93 15.94 -32.53
N ASP A 372 27.84 16.20 -31.58
CA ASP A 372 29.24 16.61 -31.79
C ASP A 372 29.85 17.00 -30.42
N GLU A 373 30.72 16.14 -29.88
CA GLU A 373 32.18 16.37 -29.70
C GLU A 373 32.56 17.20 -28.45
N SER A 374 33.63 16.95 -27.69
CA SER A 374 34.55 15.83 -27.44
C SER A 374 35.53 16.31 -26.32
N VAL A 375 36.44 15.43 -25.86
CA VAL A 375 37.75 15.74 -25.18
C VAL A 375 37.71 16.00 -23.65
N PHE A 376 38.49 15.36 -22.75
CA PHE A 376 39.58 14.37 -22.76
C PHE A 376 39.75 13.84 -21.32
N PHE A 377 40.05 12.54 -21.15
CA PHE A 377 40.49 11.95 -19.88
C PHE A 377 42.01 11.74 -19.94
N ASP A 378 42.77 12.30 -18.99
CA ASP A 378 44.22 12.07 -18.84
C ASP A 378 44.48 10.96 -17.79
N PRO A 379 45.14 9.84 -18.15
CA PRO A 379 45.54 8.82 -17.21
C PRO A 379 47.05 8.94 -16.93
N THR A 380 47.46 9.44 -15.76
CA THR A 380 48.60 8.86 -15.00
C THR A 380 48.81 9.49 -13.61
N ARG A 381 49.24 8.62 -12.68
CA ARG A 381 49.87 8.85 -11.34
C ARG A 381 48.94 8.92 -10.12
N ARG A 382 49.26 8.34 -8.96
CA ARG A 382 50.08 7.16 -8.56
C ARG A 382 49.71 6.91 -7.08
N ALA A 383 49.42 5.65 -6.75
CA ALA A 383 49.62 4.94 -5.47
C ALA A 383 49.69 5.70 -4.12
N SER A 384 48.80 5.31 -3.19
CA SER A 384 49.16 4.92 -1.82
C SER A 384 48.07 4.03 -1.16
N LYS A 385 48.46 2.79 -0.82
CA LYS A 385 47.86 1.93 0.25
C LYS A 385 48.58 2.27 1.58
N PRO A 386 48.22 1.77 2.79
CA PRO A 386 47.36 0.62 3.19
C PRO A 386 46.37 1.02 4.33
N VAL A 387 45.55 0.22 5.04
CA VAL A 387 45.74 -1.05 5.79
C VAL A 387 44.35 -1.60 6.18
N PHE A 388 44.13 -2.91 6.00
CA PHE A 388 43.09 -3.71 6.66
C PHE A 388 43.68 -4.39 7.90
N PRO A 389 42.90 -4.62 8.98
CA PRO A 389 43.15 -5.74 9.87
C PRO A 389 42.19 -6.92 9.56
N ARG A 390 42.79 -8.06 9.25
CA ARG A 390 42.20 -9.40 9.37
C ARG A 390 42.49 -9.94 10.79
N LEU A 391 41.59 -10.77 11.33
CA LEU A 391 41.82 -12.12 11.90
C LEU A 391 40.56 -12.53 12.69
N HIS A 392 39.77 -13.46 12.17
CA HIS A 392 39.71 -14.88 12.53
C HIS A 392 39.08 -15.21 13.89
N GLY A 393 37.88 -15.80 13.81
CA GLY A 393 37.30 -16.89 14.62
C GLY A 393 37.51 -16.96 16.13
N ILE A 394 36.41 -17.14 16.88
CA ILE A 394 36.21 -18.21 17.89
C ILE A 394 34.81 -18.03 18.54
N PHE A 395 33.99 -19.07 18.39
CA PHE A 395 33.07 -19.69 19.35
C PHE A 395 32.40 -18.86 20.47
N VAL A 396 31.07 -18.94 20.49
CA VAL A 396 30.19 -19.20 21.65
C VAL A 396 30.79 -18.91 23.04
N ARG A 397 30.27 -17.91 23.77
CA ARG A 397 29.74 -18.10 25.14
C ARG A 397 29.27 -16.81 25.85
N THR A 398 28.05 -16.95 26.40
CA THR A 398 27.63 -16.58 27.76
C THR A 398 27.33 -15.11 28.10
N MET A 399 26.07 -14.92 28.50
CA MET A 399 25.59 -13.84 29.35
C MET A 399 26.49 -13.66 30.59
N ALA A 400 27.00 -12.45 30.81
CA ALA A 400 27.46 -12.02 32.11
C ALA A 400 26.78 -10.68 32.42
N ALA A 401 25.94 -10.72 33.46
CA ALA A 401 25.42 -9.54 34.12
C ALA A 401 26.59 -8.72 34.69
N SER A 402 26.53 -7.41 34.54
CA SER A 402 27.24 -6.48 35.41
C SER A 402 26.18 -5.59 36.05
N GLU A 403 26.00 -5.77 37.36
CA GLU A 403 25.30 -4.83 38.21
C GLU A 403 26.05 -3.50 38.23
N THR A 404 25.33 -2.43 37.93
CA THR A 404 25.67 -1.08 38.41
C THR A 404 24.41 -0.50 39.01
N THR A 405 24.48 -0.26 40.31
CA THR A 405 23.50 0.41 41.16
C THR A 405 23.18 1.80 40.62
N GLY A 406 21.94 1.98 40.17
CA GLY A 406 21.34 3.26 39.85
C GLY A 406 19.85 3.17 40.11
N THR A 407 19.38 3.77 41.20
CA THR A 407 17.97 3.88 41.57
C THR A 407 17.24 4.77 40.57
N GLY A 408 16.59 4.14 39.60
CA GLY A 408 15.59 4.74 38.72
C GLY A 408 14.70 3.60 38.22
N SER A 409 13.47 3.51 38.73
CA SER A 409 12.50 2.49 38.32
C SER A 409 12.00 2.79 36.91
N LEU A 410 12.81 2.45 35.90
CA LEU A 410 12.33 2.25 34.53
C LEU A 410 11.59 0.91 34.54
N VAL A 411 10.27 0.99 34.61
CA VAL A 411 9.40 -0.13 34.26
C VAL A 411 9.62 -0.37 32.77
N TYR A 412 10.55 -1.28 32.45
CA TYR A 412 10.63 -1.85 31.12
C TYR A 412 9.40 -2.73 30.96
N GLU A 413 8.30 -2.13 30.52
CA GLU A 413 7.13 -2.89 30.11
C GLU A 413 7.56 -3.70 28.89
N ARG A 414 7.94 -4.96 29.15
CA ARG A 414 8.25 -5.95 28.14
C ARG A 414 6.98 -6.11 27.31
N ARG A 415 6.87 -5.31 26.25
CA ARG A 415 5.78 -5.41 25.28
C ARG A 415 5.80 -6.85 24.78
N VAL A 416 4.83 -7.64 25.23
CA VAL A 416 4.59 -8.97 24.70
C VAL A 416 4.17 -8.73 23.27
N ALA A 417 5.12 -8.80 22.34
CA ALA A 417 4.81 -8.92 20.93
C ALA A 417 3.90 -10.15 20.81
N ARG A 418 2.60 -9.94 20.68
CA ARG A 418 1.68 -11.03 20.36
C ARG A 418 2.12 -11.50 18.99
N VAL A 419 2.85 -12.61 18.97
CA VAL A 419 3.20 -13.31 17.74
C VAL A 419 1.86 -13.69 17.11
N HIS A 420 1.47 -12.95 16.08
CA HIS A 420 0.27 -13.23 15.30
C HIS A 420 0.42 -14.65 14.75
N ARG A 421 -0.58 -15.50 15.00
CA ARG A 421 -0.54 -16.91 14.62
C ARG A 421 -1.44 -17.09 13.41
N TYR A 422 -0.82 -17.37 12.27
CA TYR A 422 -1.55 -17.66 11.04
C TYR A 422 -2.26 -19.01 11.10
N HIS A 423 -3.49 -19.07 10.60
CA HIS A 423 -4.29 -20.30 10.57
C HIS A 423 -4.07 -21.08 9.27
N TRP A 424 -3.15 -22.04 9.32
CA TRP A 424 -2.85 -22.88 8.16
C TRP A 424 -3.80 -24.08 8.04
N PRO A 425 -4.31 -24.41 6.84
CA PRO A 425 -5.08 -25.62 6.60
C PRO A 425 -4.16 -26.86 6.72
N ALA A 426 -4.12 -27.46 7.90
CA ALA A 426 -3.15 -28.49 8.27
C ALA A 426 -3.13 -29.70 7.32
N ILE A 427 -4.30 -30.16 6.86
CA ILE A 427 -4.41 -31.30 5.95
C ILE A 427 -3.74 -30.98 4.61
N GLN A 428 -4.04 -29.82 4.05
CA GLN A 428 -3.51 -29.38 2.76
C GLN A 428 -2.00 -29.20 2.81
N LEU A 429 -1.51 -28.54 3.86
CA LEU A 429 -0.08 -28.31 4.07
C LEU A 429 0.69 -29.64 4.25
N ASN A 430 0.13 -30.59 5.00
CA ASN A 430 0.75 -31.91 5.20
C ASN A 430 0.79 -32.73 3.91
N ILE A 431 -0.29 -32.72 3.12
CA ILE A 431 -0.33 -33.40 1.81
C ILE A 431 0.72 -32.81 0.88
N TRP A 432 0.83 -31.48 0.82
CA TRP A 432 1.85 -30.80 0.03
C TRP A 432 3.26 -31.22 0.43
N MET A 433 3.60 -31.14 1.72
CA MET A 433 4.94 -31.50 2.22
C MET A 433 5.29 -32.96 1.92
N LEU A 434 4.34 -33.88 2.08
CA LEU A 434 4.55 -35.29 1.78
C LEU A 434 4.85 -35.52 0.30
N ILE A 435 4.06 -34.91 -0.59
CA ILE A 435 4.24 -35.06 -2.04
C ILE A 435 5.58 -34.49 -2.49
N MET A 436 5.93 -33.28 -2.00
CA MET A 436 7.21 -32.65 -2.33
C MET A 436 8.40 -33.44 -1.78
N LEU A 437 8.27 -34.06 -0.60
CA LEU A 437 9.30 -34.92 -0.03
C LEU A 437 9.51 -36.19 -0.87
N VAL A 438 8.42 -36.86 -1.27
CA VAL A 438 8.48 -38.06 -2.12
C VAL A 438 9.09 -37.73 -3.48
N ALA A 439 8.66 -36.64 -4.12
CA ALA A 439 9.20 -36.20 -5.39
C ALA A 439 10.71 -35.92 -5.30
N SER A 440 11.13 -35.19 -4.26
CA SER A 440 12.55 -34.84 -4.06
C SER A 440 13.42 -36.07 -3.82
N CYS A 441 13.00 -36.98 -2.95
CA CYS A 441 13.74 -38.21 -2.66
C CYS A 441 13.85 -39.12 -3.90
N LEU A 442 12.78 -39.22 -4.69
CA LEU A 442 12.78 -40.00 -5.93
C LEU A 442 13.78 -39.43 -6.95
N ILE A 443 13.74 -38.12 -7.18
CA ILE A 443 14.63 -37.45 -8.14
C ILE A 443 16.10 -37.61 -7.72
N ILE A 444 16.41 -37.45 -6.42
CA ILE A 444 17.76 -37.70 -5.89
C ILE A 444 18.18 -39.14 -6.18
N GLY A 445 17.32 -40.12 -5.89
CA GLY A 445 17.62 -41.54 -6.09
C GLY A 445 17.90 -41.88 -7.55
N VAL A 446 17.01 -41.47 -8.46
CA VAL A 446 17.13 -41.76 -9.90
C VAL A 446 18.40 -41.13 -10.49
N PHE A 447 18.63 -39.83 -10.28
CA PHE A 447 19.82 -39.21 -10.86
C PHE A 447 21.11 -39.68 -10.20
N ALA A 448 21.11 -40.07 -8.92
CA ALA A 448 22.27 -40.70 -8.30
C ALA A 448 22.60 -42.04 -8.97
N THR A 449 21.58 -42.85 -9.28
CA THR A 449 21.79 -44.09 -10.05
C THR A 449 22.31 -43.81 -11.45
N PHE A 450 21.77 -42.81 -12.16
CA PHE A 450 22.27 -42.44 -13.48
C PHE A 450 23.72 -41.96 -13.46
N ILE A 451 24.11 -41.15 -12.48
CA ILE A 451 25.52 -40.74 -12.31
C ILE A 451 26.41 -41.97 -12.11
N SER A 452 26.00 -42.91 -11.26
CA SER A 452 26.76 -44.14 -11.01
C SER A 452 26.90 -44.98 -12.29
N THR A 453 25.82 -45.14 -13.06
CA THR A 453 25.84 -45.85 -14.35
C THR A 453 26.75 -45.15 -15.36
N GLN A 454 26.65 -43.82 -15.52
CA GLN A 454 27.54 -43.06 -16.42
C GLN A 454 29.01 -43.24 -16.06
N GLN A 455 29.34 -43.21 -14.75
CA GLN A 455 30.70 -43.43 -14.26
C GLN A 455 31.21 -44.84 -14.54
N GLN A 456 30.38 -45.87 -14.35
CA GLN A 456 30.74 -47.26 -14.69
C GLN A 456 30.97 -47.46 -16.19
N LEU A 457 30.20 -46.77 -17.03
CA LEU A 457 30.34 -46.80 -18.48
C LEU A 457 31.48 -45.91 -19.00
N GLY A 458 32.15 -45.14 -18.14
CA GLY A 458 33.21 -44.20 -18.53
C GLY A 458 32.70 -43.03 -19.39
N LEU A 459 31.42 -42.69 -19.26
CA LEU A 459 30.77 -41.64 -20.04
C LEU A 459 30.73 -40.31 -19.27
N TYR A 460 30.60 -39.20 -20.01
CA TYR A 460 30.43 -37.87 -19.43
C TYR A 460 29.12 -37.78 -18.62
N VAL A 461 29.16 -37.13 -17.46
CA VAL A 461 27.98 -36.85 -16.63
C VAL A 461 27.39 -35.50 -17.04
N PRO A 462 26.16 -35.46 -17.58
CA PRO A 462 25.52 -34.21 -17.95
C PRO A 462 25.32 -33.29 -16.74
N TRP A 463 25.45 -31.97 -16.93
CA TRP A 463 25.34 -30.98 -15.85
C TRP A 463 23.98 -31.00 -15.13
N TYR A 464 22.91 -31.40 -15.83
CA TYR A 464 21.57 -31.37 -15.27
C TYR A 464 21.31 -32.51 -14.26
N PHE A 465 22.13 -33.58 -14.28
CA PHE A 465 22.07 -34.64 -13.27
C PHE A 465 22.42 -34.11 -11.87
N PRO A 466 23.63 -33.56 -11.60
CA PRO A 466 23.96 -33.00 -10.30
C PRO A 466 23.15 -31.75 -9.97
N TYR A 467 22.72 -30.99 -10.98
CA TYR A 467 21.80 -29.86 -10.78
C TYR A 467 20.50 -30.30 -10.11
N PHE A 468 19.79 -31.29 -10.67
CA PHE A 468 18.47 -31.65 -10.16
C PHE A 468 18.56 -32.39 -8.82
N ILE A 469 19.66 -33.11 -8.57
CA ILE A 469 20.00 -33.64 -7.24
C ILE A 469 20.14 -32.48 -6.24
N THR A 470 20.87 -31.42 -6.58
CA THR A 470 21.12 -30.29 -5.69
C THR A 470 19.82 -29.54 -5.38
N VAL A 471 19.00 -29.25 -6.39
CA VAL A 471 17.70 -28.59 -6.21
C VAL A 471 16.77 -29.43 -5.33
N SER A 472 16.71 -30.74 -5.55
CA SER A 472 15.90 -31.66 -4.75
C SER A 472 16.40 -31.78 -3.32
N ALA A 473 17.71 -31.80 -3.09
CA ALA A 473 18.28 -31.82 -1.76
C ALA A 473 17.96 -30.53 -0.98
N LEU A 474 18.06 -29.37 -1.63
CA LEU A 474 17.66 -28.08 -1.06
C LEU A 474 16.16 -28.04 -0.72
N MET A 475 15.31 -28.66 -1.54
CA MET A 475 13.88 -28.80 -1.25
C MET A 475 13.63 -29.64 0.01
N VAL A 476 14.34 -30.76 0.19
CA VAL A 476 14.25 -31.57 1.43
C VAL A 476 14.64 -30.74 2.65
N VAL A 477 15.73 -29.98 2.56
CA VAL A 477 16.17 -29.07 3.64
C VAL A 477 15.12 -28.01 3.92
N PHE A 478 14.52 -27.42 2.89
CA PHE A 478 13.43 -26.45 3.03
C PHE A 478 12.22 -27.06 3.75
N ILE A 479 11.79 -28.27 3.38
CA ILE A 479 10.70 -28.99 4.07
C ILE A 479 11.05 -29.23 5.54
N ILE A 480 12.29 -29.62 5.87
CA ILE A 480 12.74 -29.79 7.26
C ILE A 480 12.65 -28.48 8.04
N ILE A 481 13.06 -27.36 7.43
CA ILE A 481 12.93 -26.02 8.04
C ILE A 481 11.46 -25.67 8.26
N LEU A 482 10.58 -25.94 7.31
CA LEU A 482 9.14 -25.71 7.47
C LEU A 482 8.56 -26.56 8.61
N LEU A 483 8.90 -27.85 8.70
CA LEU A 483 8.49 -28.72 9.80
C LEU A 483 8.98 -28.20 11.16
N TRP A 484 10.21 -27.69 11.22
CA TRP A 484 10.75 -27.05 12.41
C TRP A 484 9.96 -25.78 12.77
N LEU A 485 9.63 -24.91 11.80
CA LEU A 485 8.80 -23.72 12.01
C LEU A 485 7.37 -24.06 12.46
N ILE A 486 6.78 -25.12 11.90
CA ILE A 486 5.46 -25.65 12.29
C ILE A 486 5.50 -26.14 13.74
N SER A 487 6.55 -26.88 14.13
CA SER A 487 6.77 -27.33 15.51
C SER A 487 6.85 -26.16 16.50
N GLN A 488 7.47 -25.06 16.10
CA GLN A 488 7.54 -23.82 16.89
C GLN A 488 6.27 -22.96 16.82
N ARG A 489 5.28 -23.34 15.99
CA ARG A 489 4.08 -22.54 15.68
C ARG A 489 4.40 -21.12 15.18
N ARG A 490 5.46 -20.98 14.39
CA ARG A 490 5.97 -19.70 13.85
C ARG A 490 6.05 -19.69 12.32
N LEU A 491 5.18 -20.46 11.66
CA LEU A 491 5.16 -20.51 10.21
C LEU A 491 4.58 -19.20 9.65
N LEU A 492 5.46 -18.35 9.10
CA LEU A 492 5.10 -17.08 8.46
C LEU A 492 4.78 -17.31 6.97
N PRO A 493 3.63 -16.84 6.45
CA PRO A 493 3.27 -16.97 5.04
C PRO A 493 4.31 -16.42 4.08
N SER A 494 4.94 -15.29 4.41
CA SER A 494 5.96 -14.66 3.57
C SER A 494 7.18 -15.58 3.34
N ILE A 495 7.59 -16.36 4.34
CA ILE A 495 8.71 -17.32 4.19
C ILE A 495 8.31 -18.43 3.21
N VAL A 496 7.07 -18.92 3.30
CA VAL A 496 6.54 -19.96 2.42
C VAL A 496 6.43 -19.47 0.99
N VAL A 497 5.91 -18.25 0.76
CA VAL A 497 5.77 -17.66 -0.58
C VAL A 497 7.13 -17.47 -1.25
N ILE A 498 8.08 -16.82 -0.56
CA ILE A 498 9.41 -16.54 -1.13
C ILE A 498 10.15 -17.85 -1.41
N GLY A 499 10.13 -18.78 -0.46
CA GLY A 499 10.77 -20.09 -0.61
C GLY A 499 10.16 -20.89 -1.78
N ALA A 500 8.83 -20.99 -1.83
CA ALA A 500 8.13 -21.72 -2.88
C ALA A 500 8.35 -21.11 -4.26
N PHE A 501 8.39 -19.78 -4.39
CA PHE A 501 8.69 -19.11 -5.66
C PHE A 501 10.13 -19.40 -6.14
N MET A 502 11.11 -19.29 -5.25
CA MET A 502 12.50 -19.62 -5.58
C MET A 502 12.64 -21.07 -6.05
N PHE A 503 12.03 -22.01 -5.33
CA PHE A 503 12.05 -23.42 -5.72
C PHE A 503 11.24 -23.70 -6.98
N PHE A 504 10.13 -22.99 -7.23
CA PHE A 504 9.36 -23.14 -8.46
C PHE A 504 10.23 -22.87 -9.69
N VAL A 505 10.99 -21.77 -9.67
CA VAL A 505 11.89 -21.42 -10.79
C VAL A 505 12.96 -22.49 -10.97
N LEU A 506 13.62 -22.92 -9.89
CA LEU A 506 14.68 -23.95 -9.95
C LEU A 506 14.13 -25.32 -10.41
N TRP A 507 12.96 -25.70 -9.93
CA TRP A 507 12.32 -26.97 -10.26
C TRP A 507 11.82 -27.00 -11.71
N MET A 508 11.31 -25.87 -12.20
CA MET A 508 10.86 -25.70 -13.58
C MET A 508 12.01 -25.86 -14.58
N VAL A 509 13.20 -25.35 -14.28
CA VAL A 509 14.38 -25.57 -15.13
C VAL A 509 14.69 -27.06 -15.26
N GLY A 510 14.62 -27.82 -14.15
CA GLY A 510 14.79 -29.27 -14.16
C GLY A 510 13.74 -29.97 -15.04
N LEU A 511 12.45 -29.60 -14.89
CA LEU A 511 11.36 -30.13 -15.70
C LEU A 511 11.57 -29.88 -17.20
N VAL A 512 11.95 -28.65 -17.58
CA VAL A 512 12.19 -28.28 -18.98
C VAL A 512 13.30 -29.13 -19.58
N VAL A 513 14.43 -29.27 -18.88
CA VAL A 513 15.56 -30.08 -19.36
C VAL A 513 15.17 -31.54 -19.50
N VAL A 514 14.53 -32.13 -18.49
CA VAL A 514 14.04 -33.52 -18.57
C VAL A 514 13.07 -33.71 -19.74
N SER A 515 12.19 -32.74 -19.99
CA SER A 515 11.25 -32.79 -21.12
C SER A 515 11.97 -32.81 -22.46
N ILE A 516 13.03 -32.00 -22.61
CA ILE A 516 13.84 -31.95 -23.82
C ILE A 516 14.60 -33.27 -24.01
N GLU A 517 15.12 -33.90 -22.96
CA GLU A 517 15.80 -35.20 -23.11
C GLU A 517 14.82 -36.33 -23.47
N LEU A 518 13.60 -36.26 -22.93
CA LEU A 518 12.60 -37.32 -23.11
C LEU A 518 11.92 -37.26 -24.49
N TRP A 519 11.70 -36.07 -25.05
CA TRP A 519 10.99 -35.86 -26.34
C TRP A 519 11.70 -34.91 -27.32
N GLY A 520 12.99 -34.65 -27.13
CA GLY A 520 13.74 -33.70 -27.94
C GLY A 520 13.96 -34.13 -29.39
N PRO A 521 14.31 -33.17 -30.27
CA PRO A 521 14.41 -33.39 -31.71
C PRO A 521 15.66 -34.20 -32.13
N SER A 522 16.69 -34.30 -31.28
CA SER A 522 17.97 -34.95 -31.58
C SER A 522 18.13 -36.28 -30.85
N GLY A 523 17.21 -37.22 -31.11
CA GLY A 523 17.21 -38.56 -30.50
C GLY A 523 16.69 -38.53 -29.07
N SER A 524 15.42 -38.87 -28.89
CA SER A 524 14.75 -38.80 -27.60
C SER A 524 14.88 -40.10 -26.81
N VAL A 525 14.98 -40.00 -25.48
CA VAL A 525 14.97 -41.19 -24.60
C VAL A 525 13.70 -42.02 -24.86
N SER A 526 12.55 -41.35 -25.04
CA SER A 526 11.27 -42.01 -25.34
C SER A 526 11.33 -42.84 -26.63
N SER A 527 11.88 -42.30 -27.72
CA SER A 527 12.00 -43.03 -28.98
C SER A 527 12.94 -44.25 -28.86
N ASN A 528 14.02 -44.12 -28.09
CA ASN A 528 14.92 -45.25 -27.83
C ASN A 528 14.24 -46.32 -26.97
N CYS A 529 13.45 -45.93 -25.97
CA CYS A 529 12.66 -46.85 -25.16
C CYS A 529 11.60 -47.59 -25.99
N ASP A 530 10.90 -46.90 -26.89
CA ASP A 530 9.94 -47.51 -27.82
C ASP A 530 10.59 -48.56 -28.73
N LEU A 531 11.78 -48.27 -29.23
CA LEU A 531 12.49 -49.16 -30.17
C LEU A 531 13.15 -50.35 -29.49
N LEU A 532 13.79 -50.14 -28.33
CA LEU A 532 14.68 -51.12 -27.69
C LEU A 532 14.02 -51.88 -26.53
N VAL A 533 12.96 -51.32 -25.93
CA VAL A 533 12.32 -51.90 -24.75
C VAL A 533 10.87 -52.28 -25.02
N TRP A 534 10.04 -51.34 -25.49
CA TRP A 534 8.58 -51.55 -25.53
C TRP A 534 8.09 -52.44 -26.68
N LYS A 535 8.89 -52.62 -27.73
CA LYS A 535 8.58 -53.51 -28.86
C LYS A 535 8.98 -54.97 -28.66
N ASP A 536 9.79 -55.28 -27.65
CA ASP A 536 10.31 -56.63 -27.43
C ASP A 536 10.05 -57.08 -25.98
N THR A 537 9.81 -58.37 -25.77
CA THR A 537 9.55 -58.96 -24.44
C THR A 537 10.29 -60.30 -24.28
N PRO A 538 11.63 -60.27 -24.21
CA PRO A 538 12.41 -61.49 -24.05
C PRO A 538 12.06 -62.21 -22.74
N MET A 539 11.97 -63.54 -22.77
CA MET A 539 11.64 -64.39 -21.62
C MET A 539 12.77 -65.38 -21.30
N GLY A 540 12.86 -65.81 -20.04
CA GLY A 540 13.82 -66.82 -19.57
C GLY A 540 15.08 -66.23 -18.91
N ASN A 541 15.88 -67.10 -18.31
CA ASN A 541 17.07 -66.73 -17.50
C ASN A 541 18.31 -66.50 -18.39
N SER A 542 18.26 -65.50 -19.26
CA SER A 542 19.36 -65.16 -20.19
C SER A 542 19.93 -63.77 -19.89
N GLN A 543 21.19 -63.52 -20.28
CA GLN A 543 21.80 -62.20 -20.15
C GLN A 543 21.07 -61.13 -20.97
N THR A 544 20.45 -61.52 -22.09
CA THR A 544 19.61 -60.62 -22.91
C THR A 544 18.35 -60.20 -22.17
N THR A 545 17.71 -61.12 -21.43
CA THR A 545 16.56 -60.78 -20.58
C THR A 545 16.96 -59.84 -19.45
N LEU A 546 18.13 -60.06 -18.82
CA LEU A 546 18.63 -59.20 -17.74
C LEU A 546 18.94 -57.78 -18.24
N ALA A 547 19.63 -57.65 -19.38
CA ALA A 547 19.92 -56.36 -20.00
C ALA A 547 18.64 -55.60 -20.38
N TRP A 548 17.64 -56.30 -20.92
CA TRP A 548 16.33 -55.71 -21.21
C TRP A 548 15.61 -55.23 -19.96
N LEU A 549 15.64 -55.99 -18.86
CA LEU A 549 15.04 -55.58 -17.57
C LEU A 549 15.69 -54.31 -17.01
N GLU A 550 17.02 -54.19 -17.11
CA GLU A 550 17.74 -52.98 -16.72
C GLU A 550 17.35 -51.78 -17.60
N GLN A 551 17.30 -51.97 -18.92
CA GLN A 551 16.93 -50.90 -19.84
C GLN A 551 15.47 -50.46 -19.67
N ARG A 552 14.58 -51.41 -19.35
CA ARG A 552 13.20 -51.13 -18.96
C ARG A 552 13.12 -50.30 -17.68
N SER A 553 13.91 -50.63 -16.67
CA SER A 553 14.00 -49.87 -15.42
C SER A 553 14.42 -48.42 -15.70
N ILE A 554 15.45 -48.22 -16.53
CA ILE A 554 15.93 -46.89 -16.93
C ILE A 554 14.84 -46.07 -17.62
N CYS A 555 14.11 -46.67 -18.57
CA CYS A 555 13.00 -45.99 -19.26
C CYS A 555 11.88 -45.57 -18.30
N GLN A 556 11.48 -46.44 -17.37
CA GLN A 556 10.46 -46.13 -16.37
C GLN A 556 10.91 -45.04 -15.39
N GLN A 557 12.19 -45.02 -15.03
CA GLN A 557 12.75 -43.99 -14.16
C GLN A 557 12.70 -42.60 -14.81
N TRP A 558 12.97 -42.50 -16.11
CA TRP A 558 12.84 -41.24 -16.86
C TRP A 558 11.40 -40.71 -16.87
N GLU A 559 10.43 -41.57 -17.15
CA GLU A 559 9.00 -41.19 -17.10
C GLU A 559 8.57 -40.79 -15.68
N ALA A 560 9.04 -41.52 -14.66
CA ALA A 560 8.78 -41.20 -13.26
C ALA A 560 9.35 -39.83 -12.88
N VAL A 561 10.62 -39.54 -13.25
CA VAL A 561 11.24 -38.23 -12.99
C VAL A 561 10.43 -37.11 -13.63
N PHE A 562 9.99 -37.27 -14.88
CA PHE A 562 9.15 -36.27 -15.54
C PHE A 562 7.82 -36.07 -14.80
N ALA A 563 7.11 -37.14 -14.47
CA ALA A 563 5.82 -37.06 -13.78
C ALA A 563 5.95 -36.38 -12.40
N PHE A 564 6.94 -36.76 -11.60
CA PHE A 564 7.19 -36.13 -10.29
C PHE A 564 7.72 -34.71 -10.40
N ALA A 565 8.50 -34.39 -11.44
CA ALA A 565 8.91 -33.02 -11.70
C ALA A 565 7.70 -32.12 -12.02
N LEU A 566 6.77 -32.59 -12.86
CA LEU A 566 5.55 -31.86 -13.20
C LEU A 566 4.63 -31.68 -11.99
N ILE A 567 4.40 -32.75 -11.22
CA ILE A 567 3.64 -32.69 -9.97
C ILE A 567 4.28 -31.67 -9.02
N GLY A 568 5.61 -31.69 -8.88
CA GLY A 568 6.33 -30.73 -8.05
C GLY A 568 6.07 -29.27 -8.43
N CYS A 569 6.11 -28.93 -9.73
CA CYS A 569 5.77 -27.59 -10.21
C CYS A 569 4.33 -27.18 -9.85
N ILE A 570 3.35 -28.06 -10.04
CA ILE A 570 1.94 -27.79 -9.73
C ILE A 570 1.77 -27.54 -8.23
N PHE A 571 2.36 -28.40 -7.39
CA PHE A 571 2.25 -28.28 -5.94
C PHE A 571 3.01 -27.04 -5.42
N LEU A 572 4.14 -26.65 -6.04
CA LEU A 572 4.83 -25.41 -5.70
C LEU A 572 4.01 -24.16 -6.03
N LEU A 573 3.26 -24.17 -7.13
CA LEU A 573 2.35 -23.08 -7.45
C LEU A 573 1.14 -23.08 -6.50
N TRP A 574 0.62 -24.25 -6.17
CA TRP A 574 -0.51 -24.38 -5.23
C TRP A 574 -0.18 -23.88 -3.83
N ILE A 575 1.02 -24.18 -3.28
CA ILE A 575 1.41 -23.69 -1.96
C ILE A 575 1.61 -22.16 -1.93
N ILE A 576 2.02 -21.55 -3.05
CA ILE A 576 2.07 -20.08 -3.18
C ILE A 576 0.67 -19.51 -3.04
N ILE A 577 -0.31 -20.06 -3.79
CA ILE A 577 -1.71 -19.63 -3.71
C ILE A 577 -2.25 -19.80 -2.28
N MET A 578 -2.03 -20.96 -1.66
CA MET A 578 -2.45 -21.19 -0.28
C MET A 578 -1.80 -20.21 0.71
N ALA A 579 -0.49 -19.97 0.59
CA ALA A 579 0.20 -19.07 1.50
C ALA A 579 -0.29 -17.62 1.34
N VAL A 580 -0.62 -17.21 0.12
CA VAL A 580 -1.26 -15.92 -0.16
C VAL A 580 -2.67 -15.86 0.41
N GLN A 581 -3.48 -16.92 0.27
CA GLN A 581 -4.81 -17.01 0.90
C GLN A 581 -4.73 -16.89 2.42
N VAL A 582 -3.84 -17.64 3.06
CA VAL A 582 -3.61 -17.53 4.51
C VAL A 582 -3.14 -16.13 4.91
N PHE A 583 -2.36 -15.47 4.05
CA PHE A 583 -1.95 -14.08 4.28
C PHE A 583 -3.13 -13.09 4.19
N TYR A 584 -4.10 -13.33 3.31
CA TYR A 584 -5.30 -12.50 3.16
C TYR A 584 -6.41 -12.81 4.17
N ASP A 585 -6.58 -14.08 4.57
CA ASP A 585 -7.61 -14.50 5.51
C ASP A 585 -7.31 -14.09 6.97
N ASP A 586 -6.01 -13.86 7.28
CA ASP A 586 -5.53 -13.40 8.58
C ASP A 586 -5.15 -11.89 8.60
N ALA A 587 -5.21 -11.20 7.45
CA ALA A 587 -5.04 -9.75 7.32
C ALA A 587 -6.40 -9.04 7.46
#